data_AF-A0A367Q7K5-F1
#
_entry.id   AF-A0A367Q7K5-F1
#
_cell.length_a   1.000
_cell.length_b   1.000
_cell.length_c   1.000
_cell.angle_alpha   90.00
_cell.angle_beta   90.00
_cell.angle_gamma   90.00
#
_symmetry.space_group_name_H-M   'P 1'
#
loop_
_entity.id
_entity.type
_entity.pdbx_description
1 polymer ?
#
loop_
_entity_poly.entity_id
_entity_poly.type
_entity_poly.pdbx_seq_one_letter_code
_entity_poly.pdbx_strand_id
1 'polypeptide(L)'
;MSVAFQHFDTRLNQWIHIDGDNSNSQSILTEKLDNTLIEFYFLNKQFSFGHIDEHSTPSDLRNHPDGHTLLLSSKTRLLYGSSEGLEIIDKLCPDRKDRGAYGSIFLGACKNAINEELNILVVDDTTGENGNILSKNLAYKLVGDCYGQISTQLYNKLTKREEQYDKSYRVIQHRFGWREEDGEDTKWEQRDFLKLDFKRAIAKH
;
A
#
# COMPACT_ATOMS: atom_id res chain seq x y z
N MET A 1 1.35 7.86 -12.31
CA MET A 1 0.76 6.90 -13.26
C MET A 1 -0.50 6.36 -12.60
N SER A 2 -1.24 5.45 -13.21
CA SER A 2 -2.50 4.98 -12.66
C SER A 2 -2.65 3.50 -12.97
N VAL A 3 -3.21 2.74 -12.05
CA VAL A 3 -3.49 1.31 -12.27
C VAL A 3 -4.98 1.12 -12.43
N ALA A 4 -5.36 0.43 -13.50
CA ALA A 4 -6.74 0.03 -13.75
C ALA A 4 -6.94 -1.42 -13.29
N PHE A 5 -8.04 -1.66 -12.60
CA PHE A 5 -8.41 -2.96 -12.05
C PHE A 5 -9.73 -3.39 -12.67
N GLN A 6 -9.78 -4.60 -13.23
CA GLN A 6 -11.02 -5.22 -13.67
C GLN A 6 -11.68 -5.96 -12.51
N HIS A 7 -13.01 -6.01 -12.46
CA HIS A 7 -13.75 -6.58 -11.34
C HIS A 7 -14.40 -7.90 -11.74
N PHE A 8 -14.29 -8.92 -10.88
CA PHE A 8 -14.95 -10.20 -11.07
C PHE A 8 -15.63 -10.67 -9.77
N ASP A 9 -16.68 -11.47 -9.93
CA ASP A 9 -17.37 -12.15 -8.83
C ASP A 9 -16.63 -13.47 -8.53
N THR A 10 -16.14 -13.60 -7.31
CA THR A 10 -15.33 -14.78 -6.92
C THR A 10 -16.17 -16.06 -6.83
N ARG A 11 -17.45 -15.96 -6.45
CA ARG A 11 -18.37 -17.09 -6.32
C ARG A 11 -18.80 -17.62 -7.68
N LEU A 12 -19.13 -16.73 -8.62
CA LEU A 12 -19.52 -17.09 -9.98
C LEU A 12 -18.31 -17.36 -10.88
N ASN A 13 -17.14 -16.86 -10.51
CA ASN A 13 -15.92 -16.87 -11.30
C ASN A 13 -16.11 -16.22 -12.68
N GLN A 14 -16.75 -15.05 -12.69
CA GLN A 14 -17.13 -14.33 -13.91
C GLN A 14 -16.82 -12.84 -13.75
N TRP A 15 -16.39 -12.21 -14.85
CA TRP A 15 -16.25 -10.75 -14.91
C TRP A 15 -17.58 -10.07 -14.62
N ILE A 16 -17.53 -8.93 -13.95
CA ILE A 16 -18.71 -8.12 -13.66
C ILE A 16 -18.92 -7.15 -14.83
N HIS A 17 -20.01 -7.34 -15.57
CA HIS A 17 -20.39 -6.50 -16.71
C HIS A 17 -21.45 -5.47 -16.30
N ILE A 18 -21.24 -4.20 -16.66
CA ILE A 18 -22.14 -3.09 -16.26
C ILE A 18 -23.40 -2.98 -17.13
N ASP A 19 -23.43 -3.64 -18.29
CA ASP A 19 -24.55 -3.62 -19.24
C ASP A 19 -25.40 -4.90 -19.20
N GLY A 20 -25.01 -5.88 -18.38
CA GLY A 20 -25.67 -7.19 -18.27
C GLY A 20 -25.36 -8.17 -19.40
N ASP A 21 -24.49 -7.82 -20.36
CA ASP A 21 -24.03 -8.71 -21.42
C ASP A 21 -22.66 -9.30 -21.06
N ASN A 22 -22.68 -10.57 -20.64
CA ASN A 22 -21.47 -11.30 -20.25
C ASN A 22 -20.48 -11.57 -21.39
N SER A 23 -20.85 -11.27 -22.64
CA SER A 23 -19.97 -11.41 -23.80
C SER A 23 -19.26 -10.10 -24.19
N ASN A 24 -19.72 -8.96 -23.66
CA ASN A 24 -19.18 -7.66 -24.00
C ASN A 24 -17.95 -7.32 -23.13
N SER A 25 -16.75 -7.56 -23.64
CA SER A 25 -15.51 -7.26 -22.89
C SER A 25 -15.31 -5.77 -22.56
N GLN A 26 -15.96 -4.87 -23.31
CA GLN A 26 -15.85 -3.42 -23.07
C GLN A 26 -16.73 -2.94 -21.91
N SER A 27 -17.67 -3.77 -21.45
CA SER A 27 -18.55 -3.45 -20.32
C SER A 27 -18.03 -3.97 -18.99
N ILE A 28 -16.84 -4.57 -18.94
CA ILE A 28 -16.24 -5.04 -17.68
C ILE A 28 -16.06 -3.83 -16.75
N LEU A 29 -16.60 -3.96 -15.54
CA LEU A 29 -16.46 -2.97 -14.48
C LEU A 29 -14.97 -2.76 -14.18
N THR A 30 -14.53 -1.51 -14.31
CA THR A 30 -13.16 -1.10 -14.05
C THR A 30 -13.08 -0.02 -12.99
N GLU A 31 -12.09 -0.13 -12.10
CA GLU A 31 -11.73 0.89 -11.12
C GLU A 31 -10.32 1.38 -11.43
N LYS A 32 -10.10 2.69 -11.36
CA LYS A 32 -8.79 3.30 -11.55
C LYS A 32 -8.32 3.85 -10.21
N LEU A 33 -7.13 3.44 -9.77
CA LEU A 33 -6.48 3.98 -8.59
C LEU A 33 -5.20 4.71 -8.97
N ASP A 34 -5.03 5.90 -8.43
CA ASP A 34 -3.87 6.75 -8.60
C ASP A 34 -3.06 6.80 -7.31
N ASN A 35 -1.74 7.00 -7.42
CA ASN A 35 -0.86 7.24 -6.27
C ASN A 35 -0.95 6.12 -5.22
N THR A 36 -0.80 4.87 -5.67
CA THR A 36 -0.83 3.68 -4.80
C THR A 36 0.57 3.06 -4.73
N LEU A 37 0.85 2.29 -3.67
CA LEU A 37 2.08 1.50 -3.67
C LEU A 37 2.03 0.33 -4.66
N ILE A 38 0.85 -0.15 -5.04
CA ILE A 38 0.73 -1.13 -6.13
C ILE A 38 1.32 -0.57 -7.42
N GLU A 39 0.99 0.67 -7.77
CA GLU A 39 1.57 1.34 -8.94
C GLU A 39 3.10 1.41 -8.85
N PHE A 40 3.63 1.73 -7.67
CA PHE A 40 5.07 1.86 -7.43
C PHE A 40 5.82 0.53 -7.60
N TYR A 41 5.30 -0.55 -7.04
CA TYR A 41 5.94 -1.87 -7.09
C TYR A 41 5.68 -2.63 -8.40
N PHE A 42 4.59 -2.32 -9.11
CA PHE A 42 4.13 -3.11 -10.26
C PHE A 42 3.88 -2.23 -11.49
N LEU A 43 4.96 -1.78 -12.10
CA LEU A 43 4.91 -1.03 -13.36
C LEU A 43 4.33 -1.89 -14.49
N ASN A 44 3.30 -1.38 -15.17
CA ASN A 44 2.68 -1.97 -16.36
C ASN A 44 2.11 -3.39 -16.17
N LYS A 45 1.76 -3.78 -14.94
CA LYS A 45 1.10 -5.06 -14.67
C LYS A 45 -0.42 -4.88 -14.65
N GLN A 46 -1.14 -5.94 -15.04
CA GLN A 46 -2.58 -6.00 -15.01
C GLN A 46 -3.05 -6.66 -13.71
N PHE A 47 -4.12 -6.13 -13.14
CA PHE A 47 -4.69 -6.60 -11.89
C PHE A 47 -6.20 -6.67 -11.99
N SER A 48 -6.77 -7.47 -11.10
CA SER A 48 -8.22 -7.54 -10.92
C SER A 48 -8.60 -7.57 -9.45
N PHE A 49 -9.83 -7.12 -9.17
CA PHE A 49 -10.46 -7.26 -7.87
C PHE A 49 -11.52 -8.34 -7.92
N GLY A 50 -11.29 -9.38 -7.13
CA GLY A 50 -12.34 -10.32 -6.73
C GLY A 50 -13.14 -9.72 -5.59
N HIS A 51 -14.47 -9.79 -5.68
CA HIS A 51 -15.37 -9.36 -4.61
C HIS A 51 -15.87 -10.55 -3.81
N ILE A 52 -15.90 -10.37 -2.49
CA ILE A 52 -16.58 -11.25 -1.54
C ILE A 52 -17.71 -10.47 -0.85
N ASP A 53 -18.83 -11.14 -0.62
CA ASP A 53 -19.99 -10.62 0.10
C ASP A 53 -20.23 -11.42 1.40
N GLU A 54 -21.27 -11.04 2.14
CA GLU A 54 -21.64 -11.70 3.40
C GLU A 54 -22.13 -13.15 3.23
N HIS A 55 -22.41 -13.56 2.00
CA HIS A 55 -22.82 -14.92 1.65
C HIS A 55 -21.66 -15.77 1.12
N SER A 56 -20.48 -15.17 0.96
CA SER A 56 -19.30 -15.84 0.43
C SER A 56 -18.64 -16.71 1.50
N THR A 57 -18.39 -17.97 1.17
CA THR A 57 -17.67 -18.91 2.02
C THR A 57 -16.23 -19.08 1.52
N PRO A 58 -15.29 -19.57 2.34
CA PRO A 58 -13.93 -19.87 1.88
C PRO A 58 -13.89 -20.83 0.68
N SER A 59 -14.87 -21.73 0.56
CA SER A 59 -15.03 -22.63 -0.60
C SER A 59 -15.45 -21.91 -1.89
N ASP A 60 -16.01 -20.71 -1.79
CA ASP A 60 -16.41 -19.90 -2.94
C ASP A 60 -15.24 -19.10 -3.53
N LEU A 61 -14.07 -19.10 -2.88
CA LEU A 61 -12.84 -18.49 -3.39
C LEU A 61 -12.26 -19.34 -4.52
N ARG A 62 -12.84 -19.21 -5.71
CA ARG A 62 -12.41 -19.93 -6.91
C ARG A 62 -11.13 -19.32 -7.49
N ASN A 63 -10.44 -20.14 -8.29
CA ASN A 63 -9.30 -19.68 -9.09
C ASN A 63 -9.79 -18.67 -10.13
N HIS A 64 -9.11 -17.51 -10.20
CA HIS A 64 -9.39 -16.44 -11.14
C HIS A 64 -9.59 -16.97 -12.58
N PRO A 65 -10.51 -16.39 -13.40
CA PRO A 65 -10.82 -16.90 -14.75
C PRO A 65 -9.58 -17.07 -15.64
N ASP A 66 -8.62 -16.15 -15.52
CA ASP A 66 -7.36 -16.16 -16.28
C ASP A 66 -6.17 -16.84 -15.55
N GLY A 67 -6.42 -17.56 -14.45
CA GLY A 67 -5.36 -18.24 -13.69
C GLY A 67 -4.47 -17.32 -12.84
N HIS A 68 -4.87 -16.05 -12.63
CA HIS A 68 -4.21 -15.16 -11.69
C HIS A 68 -4.31 -15.67 -10.25
N THR A 69 -3.30 -15.34 -9.45
CA THR A 69 -3.20 -15.70 -8.04
C THR A 69 -3.61 -14.55 -7.13
N LEU A 70 -4.12 -14.87 -5.94
CA LEU A 70 -4.40 -13.90 -4.90
C LEU A 70 -3.08 -13.32 -4.36
N LEU A 71 -2.96 -12.00 -4.41
CA LEU A 71 -1.80 -11.24 -3.96
C LEU A 71 -2.03 -10.66 -2.57
N LEU A 72 -3.11 -9.89 -2.41
CA LEU A 72 -3.43 -9.14 -1.18
C LEU A 72 -4.94 -9.16 -0.96
N SER A 73 -5.37 -8.92 0.28
CA SER A 73 -6.78 -8.66 0.58
C SER A 73 -6.95 -7.40 1.42
N SER A 74 -8.02 -6.64 1.16
CA SER A 74 -8.38 -5.45 1.92
C SER A 74 -9.90 -5.36 2.03
N LYS A 75 -10.42 -5.62 3.24
CA LYS A 75 -11.86 -5.74 3.50
C LYS A 75 -12.49 -6.78 2.58
N THR A 76 -13.39 -6.37 1.69
CA THR A 76 -14.10 -7.22 0.73
C THR A 76 -13.40 -7.31 -0.63
N ARG A 77 -12.26 -6.64 -0.82
CA ARG A 77 -11.51 -6.62 -2.08
C ARG A 77 -10.35 -7.61 -2.00
N LEU A 78 -10.29 -8.52 -2.96
CA LEU A 78 -9.21 -9.47 -3.15
C LEU A 78 -8.42 -9.06 -4.40
N LEU A 79 -7.16 -8.68 -4.26
CA LEU A 79 -6.30 -8.30 -5.37
C LEU A 79 -5.71 -9.55 -6.02
N TYR A 80 -5.99 -9.76 -7.30
CA TYR A 80 -5.40 -10.84 -8.10
C TYR A 80 -4.43 -10.28 -9.14
N GLY A 81 -3.36 -11.04 -9.42
CA GLY A 81 -2.38 -10.74 -10.47
C GLY A 81 -1.54 -11.95 -10.85
N SER A 82 -0.47 -11.74 -11.62
CA SER A 82 0.41 -12.81 -12.08
C SER A 82 1.22 -13.46 -10.95
N SER A 83 1.78 -14.65 -11.20
CA SER A 83 2.70 -15.33 -10.28
C SER A 83 3.95 -14.51 -9.97
N GLU A 84 4.48 -13.77 -10.95
CA GLU A 84 5.57 -12.81 -10.74
C GLU A 84 5.17 -11.73 -9.72
N GLY A 85 3.89 -11.33 -9.74
CA GLY A 85 3.35 -10.39 -8.77
C GLY A 85 3.45 -10.91 -7.34
N LEU A 86 3.21 -12.22 -7.18
CA LEU A 86 3.29 -12.91 -5.90
C LEU A 86 4.71 -12.91 -5.34
N GLU A 87 5.74 -13.12 -6.16
CA GLU A 87 7.14 -13.10 -5.71
C GLU A 87 7.53 -11.76 -5.07
N ILE A 88 7.06 -10.65 -5.64
CA ILE A 88 7.28 -9.30 -5.10
C ILE A 88 6.50 -9.13 -3.78
N ILE A 89 5.22 -9.55 -3.73
CA ILE A 89 4.44 -9.48 -2.49
C ILE A 89 5.05 -10.37 -1.39
N ASP A 90 5.60 -11.53 -1.72
CA ASP A 90 6.24 -12.43 -0.75
C ASP A 90 7.49 -11.79 -0.12
N LYS A 91 8.22 -10.96 -0.88
CA LYS A 91 9.32 -10.15 -0.32
C LYS A 91 8.78 -9.03 0.58
N LEU A 92 7.72 -8.36 0.17
CA LEU A 92 7.10 -7.23 0.90
C LEU A 92 6.24 -7.67 2.09
N CYS A 93 5.80 -8.93 2.14
CA CYS A 93 4.97 -9.53 3.17
C CYS A 93 5.41 -11.00 3.36
N PRO A 94 6.56 -11.25 4.03
CA PRO A 94 7.11 -12.59 4.20
C PRO A 94 6.16 -13.52 4.97
N ASP A 95 5.42 -13.00 5.94
CA ASP A 95 4.34 -13.74 6.58
C ASP A 95 3.06 -13.60 5.73
N ARG A 96 2.45 -14.73 5.38
CA ARG A 96 1.23 -14.75 4.56
C ARG A 96 0.07 -14.02 5.21
N LYS A 97 0.00 -13.97 6.55
CA LYS A 97 -1.07 -13.25 7.26
C LYS A 97 -1.03 -11.73 7.00
N ASP A 98 0.16 -11.20 6.71
CA ASP A 98 0.40 -9.77 6.52
C ASP A 98 -0.26 -9.27 5.22
N ARG A 99 -0.43 -10.16 4.23
CA ARG A 99 -1.13 -9.86 2.96
C ARG A 99 -2.59 -9.49 3.17
N GLY A 100 -3.20 -10.01 4.23
CA GLY A 100 -4.57 -9.66 4.63
C GLY A 100 -4.66 -8.52 5.64
N ALA A 101 -3.69 -8.43 6.55
CA ALA A 101 -3.66 -7.35 7.55
C ALA A 101 -3.30 -6.00 6.92
N TYR A 102 -2.35 -5.99 5.98
CA TYR A 102 -1.74 -4.78 5.43
C TYR A 102 -2.06 -4.54 3.96
N GLY A 103 -2.91 -5.35 3.32
CA GLY A 103 -3.31 -5.14 1.91
C GLY A 103 -3.87 -3.73 1.65
N SER A 104 -4.50 -3.13 2.66
CA SER A 104 -4.98 -1.75 2.59
C SER A 104 -3.87 -0.70 2.44
N ILE A 105 -2.61 -0.98 2.83
CA ILE A 105 -1.41 -0.13 2.67
C ILE A 105 -0.94 -0.07 1.21
N PHE A 106 -1.18 -1.13 0.45
CA PHE A 106 -0.82 -1.14 -0.96
C PHE A 106 -1.91 -0.53 -1.85
N LEU A 107 -3.17 -0.83 -1.53
CA LEU A 107 -4.34 -0.51 -2.36
C LEU A 107 -4.94 0.89 -2.15
N GLY A 108 -4.66 1.55 -1.04
CA GLY A 108 -5.24 2.86 -0.75
C GLY A 108 -4.54 3.97 -1.53
N ALA A 109 -5.32 4.64 -2.37
CA ALA A 109 -4.90 5.81 -3.14
C ALA A 109 -4.56 6.99 -2.22
N CYS A 110 -3.49 7.69 -2.55
CA CYS A 110 -3.10 8.95 -1.90
C CYS A 110 -3.51 10.15 -2.76
N LYS A 111 -3.80 11.29 -2.11
CA LYS A 111 -4.13 12.53 -2.82
C LYS A 111 -2.96 13.02 -3.70
N ASN A 112 -1.75 12.94 -3.15
CA ASN A 112 -0.51 13.33 -3.79
C ASN A 112 0.50 12.20 -3.60
N ALA A 113 1.44 12.08 -4.54
CA ALA A 113 2.63 11.26 -4.42
C ALA A 113 3.83 12.03 -4.98
N ILE A 114 5.01 11.70 -4.46
CA ILE A 114 6.30 12.17 -4.94
C ILE A 114 7.24 10.97 -5.00
N ASN A 115 8.20 11.00 -5.93
CA ASN A 115 9.22 9.99 -6.07
C ASN A 115 10.59 10.68 -5.97
N GLU A 116 11.21 10.56 -4.80
CA GLU A 116 12.42 11.29 -4.43
C GLU A 116 13.30 10.44 -3.52
N GLU A 117 14.60 10.69 -3.60
CA GLU A 117 15.57 10.15 -2.65
C GLU A 117 15.33 10.79 -1.27
N LEU A 118 15.28 9.94 -0.23
CA LEU A 118 15.03 10.36 1.14
C LEU A 118 16.17 9.92 2.06
N ASN A 119 16.55 10.79 2.98
CA ASN A 119 17.36 10.42 4.13
C ASN A 119 16.42 10.00 5.27
N ILE A 120 16.52 8.75 5.70
CA ILE A 120 15.66 8.17 6.75
C ILE A 120 16.49 7.99 8.01
N LEU A 121 16.07 8.64 9.10
CA LEU A 121 16.62 8.38 10.42
C LEU A 121 15.77 7.31 11.12
N VAL A 122 16.33 6.11 11.26
CA VAL A 122 15.71 5.05 12.06
C VAL A 122 16.02 5.30 13.54
N VAL A 123 14.98 5.27 14.37
CA VAL A 123 15.09 5.46 15.82
C VAL A 123 14.42 4.26 16.49
N ASP A 124 15.14 3.61 17.41
CA ASP A 124 14.54 2.67 18.34
C ASP A 124 13.61 3.46 19.28
N ASP A 125 12.31 3.23 19.15
CA ASP A 125 11.28 3.94 19.89
C ASP A 125 11.19 3.51 21.37
N THR A 126 11.95 2.50 21.79
CA THR A 126 12.08 2.09 23.20
C THR A 126 13.30 2.69 23.88
N THR A 127 14.42 2.84 23.16
CA THR A 127 15.70 3.28 23.74
C THR A 127 16.16 4.67 23.26
N GLY A 128 15.57 5.19 22.18
CA GLY A 128 16.02 6.40 21.48
C GLY A 128 17.32 6.23 20.70
N GLU A 129 17.81 5.00 20.51
CA GLU A 129 19.02 4.72 19.73
C GLU A 129 18.82 5.02 18.24
N ASN A 130 19.80 5.69 17.62
CA ASN A 130 19.67 6.24 16.27
C ASN A 130 21.03 6.47 15.58
N GLY A 131 22.03 5.65 15.92
CA GLY A 131 23.40 5.83 15.39
C GLY A 131 24.13 7.07 15.89
N ASN A 132 23.74 7.64 17.04
CA ASN A 132 24.30 8.85 17.64
C ASN A 132 24.13 10.13 16.81
N ILE A 133 23.13 10.16 15.92
CA ILE A 133 22.82 11.34 15.09
C ILE A 133 22.13 12.44 15.94
N LEU A 134 21.18 12.04 16.80
CA LEU A 134 20.53 12.94 17.76
C LEU A 134 20.70 12.38 19.18
N SER A 135 20.62 13.26 20.20
CA SER A 135 20.53 12.80 21.59
C SER A 135 19.32 11.87 21.78
N LYS A 136 19.50 10.76 22.52
CA LYS A 136 18.44 9.75 22.74
C LYS A 136 17.12 10.37 23.24
N ASN A 137 17.21 11.31 24.19
CA ASN A 137 16.06 12.03 24.75
C ASN A 137 15.27 12.85 23.73
N LEU A 138 15.94 13.36 22.69
CA LEU A 138 15.27 14.06 21.60
C LEU A 138 14.69 13.06 20.61
N ALA A 139 15.48 12.06 20.20
CA ALA A 139 15.09 11.07 19.21
C ALA A 139 13.81 10.31 19.58
N TYR A 140 13.73 9.84 20.83
CA TYR A 140 12.55 9.15 21.38
C TYR A 140 11.26 9.98 21.27
N LYS A 141 11.35 11.31 21.31
CA LYS A 141 10.16 12.19 21.22
C LYS A 141 9.67 12.43 19.79
N LEU A 142 10.48 12.06 18.79
CA LEU A 142 10.20 12.33 17.38
C LEU A 142 9.52 11.16 16.68
N VAL A 143 9.52 9.99 17.32
CA VAL A 143 8.96 8.74 16.80
C VAL A 143 8.00 8.12 17.80
N GLY A 144 7.17 7.22 17.33
CA GLY A 144 6.35 6.36 18.15
C GLY A 144 5.56 5.39 17.28
N ASP A 145 4.68 4.62 17.90
CA ASP A 145 3.82 3.69 17.18
C ASP A 145 3.01 4.44 16.10
N CYS A 146 3.24 4.07 14.83
CA CYS A 146 2.64 4.68 13.64
C CYS A 146 2.92 6.18 13.43
N TYR A 147 3.90 6.78 14.11
CA TYR A 147 4.16 8.21 14.10
C TYR A 147 5.63 8.54 13.90
N GLY A 148 5.88 9.57 13.09
CA GLY A 148 7.22 10.09 12.86
C GLY A 148 7.18 11.53 12.37
N GLN A 149 8.33 12.20 12.40
CA GLN A 149 8.50 13.51 11.79
C GLN A 149 8.96 13.41 10.35
N ILE A 150 8.56 14.38 9.54
CA ILE A 150 9.11 14.62 8.21
C ILE A 150 9.65 16.05 8.15
N SER A 151 10.63 16.29 7.28
CA SER A 151 11.16 17.64 7.10
C SER A 151 10.08 18.59 6.55
N THR A 152 10.15 19.86 6.94
CA THR A 152 9.25 20.90 6.44
C THR A 152 9.27 21.00 4.91
N GLN A 153 10.45 20.84 4.30
CA GLN A 153 10.63 20.86 2.86
C GLN A 153 9.85 19.72 2.20
N LEU A 154 10.00 18.49 2.71
CA LEU A 154 9.29 17.32 2.20
C LEU A 154 7.77 17.45 2.41
N TYR A 155 7.35 17.94 3.59
CA TYR A 155 5.94 18.23 3.89
C TYR A 155 5.34 19.19 2.87
N ASN A 156 6.00 20.33 2.62
CA ASN A 156 5.50 21.36 1.70
C ASN A 156 5.34 20.80 0.29
N LYS A 157 6.30 19.99 -0.17
CA LYS A 157 6.27 19.36 -1.48
C LYS A 157 5.17 18.31 -1.59
N LEU A 158 5.11 17.37 -0.65
CA LEU A 158 4.11 16.29 -0.64
C LEU A 158 2.68 16.82 -0.52
N THR A 159 2.47 17.87 0.30
CA THR A 159 1.13 18.44 0.49
C THR A 159 0.79 19.54 -0.51
N LYS A 160 1.74 19.96 -1.36
CA LYS A 160 1.64 21.14 -2.22
C LYS A 160 1.21 22.39 -1.44
N ARG A 161 1.71 22.53 -0.21
CA ARG A 161 1.28 23.59 0.74
C ARG A 161 1.46 24.99 0.16
N GLU A 162 2.46 25.20 -0.68
CA GLU A 162 2.70 26.49 -1.36
C GLU A 162 1.60 26.89 -2.34
N GLU A 163 0.81 25.94 -2.84
CA GLU A 163 -0.33 26.18 -3.73
C GLU A 163 -1.65 26.42 -2.96
N GLN A 164 -1.71 26.04 -1.68
CA GLN A 164 -2.94 26.12 -0.88
C GLN A 164 -3.19 27.53 -0.32
N TYR A 165 -4.46 27.91 -0.13
CA TYR A 165 -4.79 29.17 0.55
C TYR A 165 -4.43 29.13 2.05
N ASP A 166 -4.81 28.04 2.74
CA ASP A 166 -4.43 27.78 4.13
C ASP A 166 -3.00 27.22 4.19
N LYS A 167 -2.11 27.93 4.90
CA LYS A 167 -0.72 27.54 5.13
C LYS A 167 -0.52 26.89 6.51
N SER A 168 -1.55 26.51 7.23
CA SER A 168 -1.37 25.79 8.51
C SER A 168 -0.77 24.39 8.28
N TYR A 169 0.04 23.93 9.23
CA TYR A 169 0.48 22.53 9.25
C TYR A 169 -0.66 21.65 9.75
N ARG A 170 -0.77 20.47 9.15
CA ARG A 170 -1.75 19.45 9.50
C ARG A 170 -1.02 18.12 9.67
N VAL A 171 -1.60 17.24 10.49
CA VAL A 171 -1.14 15.84 10.52
C VAL A 171 -1.53 15.20 9.19
N ILE A 172 -0.60 14.46 8.59
CA ILE A 172 -0.84 13.74 7.34
C ILE A 172 -0.66 12.24 7.54
N GLN A 173 -1.55 11.47 6.93
CA GLN A 173 -1.31 10.04 6.69
C GLN A 173 -0.62 9.91 5.34
N HIS A 174 0.53 9.25 5.32
CA HIS A 174 1.28 8.98 4.11
C HIS A 174 1.64 7.50 4.05
N ARG A 175 2.08 7.07 2.88
CA ARG A 175 2.55 5.71 2.60
C ARG A 175 3.92 5.85 1.96
N PHE A 176 4.82 4.99 2.37
CA PHE A 176 6.19 4.99 1.89
C PHE A 176 6.53 3.60 1.37
N GLY A 177 7.21 3.54 0.24
CA GLY A 177 7.70 2.31 -0.36
C GLY A 177 9.08 2.55 -0.96
N TRP A 178 9.88 1.49 -1.01
CA TRP A 178 11.21 1.48 -1.61
C TRP A 178 11.42 0.12 -2.26
N ARG A 179 12.25 0.05 -3.30
CA ARG A 179 12.62 -1.18 -3.98
C ARG A 179 14.03 -1.59 -3.60
N GLU A 180 14.34 -2.85 -3.86
CA GLU A 180 15.73 -3.28 -3.98
C GLU A 180 16.42 -2.34 -4.98
N GLU A 181 17.61 -1.84 -4.65
CA GLU A 181 18.41 -0.83 -5.40
C GLU A 181 18.06 0.65 -5.16
N ASP A 182 16.97 1.00 -4.47
CA ASP A 182 16.65 2.41 -4.17
C ASP A 182 17.54 3.01 -3.04
N GLY A 183 18.52 2.26 -2.50
CA GLY A 183 19.43 2.69 -1.43
C GLY A 183 20.81 2.03 -1.46
N GLU A 184 21.72 2.46 -0.59
CA GLU A 184 23.13 2.01 -0.54
C GLU A 184 23.37 0.74 0.32
N ASP A 185 22.31 0.16 0.88
CA ASP A 185 22.43 -1.00 1.76
C ASP A 185 22.94 -2.24 1.01
N THR A 186 24.15 -2.68 1.36
CA THR A 186 24.82 -3.87 0.79
C THR A 186 24.51 -5.17 1.53
N LYS A 187 23.72 -5.11 2.61
CA LYS A 187 23.34 -6.26 3.44
C LYS A 187 21.87 -6.20 3.82
N TRP A 188 21.17 -7.31 3.62
CA TRP A 188 19.87 -7.58 4.21
C TRP A 188 20.00 -7.67 5.73
N GLU A 189 20.00 -6.55 6.44
CA GLU A 189 19.54 -6.59 7.82
C GLU A 189 18.01 -6.62 7.77
N GLN A 190 17.52 -7.85 7.81
CA GLN A 190 16.14 -8.30 7.95
C GLN A 190 15.48 -7.82 9.27
N ARG A 191 15.75 -6.58 9.68
CA ARG A 191 15.29 -6.00 10.94
C ARG A 191 14.02 -5.18 10.69
N ASP A 192 12.90 -5.83 10.98
CA ASP A 192 11.72 -5.19 11.59
C ASP A 192 10.95 -4.11 10.80
N PHE A 193 11.24 -3.85 9.52
CA PHE A 193 10.53 -2.76 8.80
C PHE A 193 9.04 -3.03 8.52
N LEU A 194 8.61 -4.30 8.45
CA LEU A 194 7.19 -4.68 8.42
C LEU A 194 6.52 -4.68 9.80
N LYS A 195 7.32 -4.53 10.88
CA LYS A 195 6.83 -4.28 12.24
C LYS A 195 6.76 -2.79 12.57
N LEU A 196 6.74 -1.88 11.58
CA LEU A 196 5.94 -0.67 11.78
C LEU A 196 4.49 -1.12 11.79
N ASP A 197 4.04 -1.54 12.98
CA ASP A 197 2.73 -2.06 13.27
C ASP A 197 1.73 -0.90 13.10
N PHE A 198 1.35 -0.59 11.86
CA PHE A 198 0.52 0.57 11.51
C PHE A 198 -0.94 0.41 11.95
N LYS A 199 -1.20 0.36 13.26
CA LYS A 199 -2.53 0.31 13.87
C LYS A 199 -3.04 1.72 14.16
N ARG A 200 -3.59 2.34 13.11
CA ARG A 200 -4.80 3.19 13.12
C ARG A 200 -4.90 4.23 14.27
N ALA A 201 -4.40 5.45 14.06
CA ALA A 201 -4.88 6.62 14.80
C ALA A 201 -6.09 7.24 14.08
N ILE A 202 -7.29 7.00 14.61
CA ILE A 202 -8.52 7.70 14.22
C ILE A 202 -8.59 9.02 14.97
N ALA A 203 -8.79 10.14 14.27
CA ALA A 203 -9.55 11.26 14.79
C ALA A 203 -10.73 11.50 13.84
N LYS A 204 -11.95 11.23 14.31
CA LYS A 204 -13.18 11.62 13.63
C LYS A 204 -13.24 13.14 13.58
N HIS A 205 -13.79 13.67 12.48
CA HIS A 205 -14.36 15.02 12.46
C HIS A 205 -15.44 15.17 13.51
#